data_AF-A0A2N1TJR1-F1
#
_entry.id   AF-A0A2N1TJR1-F1
#
_cell.length_a   1.000
_cell.length_b   1.000
_cell.length_c   1.000
_cell.angle_alpha   90.00
_cell.angle_beta   90.00
_cell.angle_gamma   90.00
#
_symmetry.space_group_name_H-M   'P 1'
#
loop_
_entity.id
_entity.type
_entity.pdbx_description
1 polymer ?
#
loop_
_entity_poly.entity_id
_entity_poly.type
_entity_poly.pdbx_seq_one_letter_code
_entity_poly.pdbx_strand_id
1 'polypeptide(L)'
;MYLSKHKSRLVSNLQNLLPLRLLRRFAPRNDRIIQGFVIASRAKQSHVFRTLQVTLVTAFLLFALPLAGAAAELPAIYKVAFDVGAQFYDYQNYQNIPYFHGGLDLCAPAGTEVFTPVAGRVSVSDYKIVASANPHRFSYQRTPFRRGMTSNTRYLEVSIVDANGYSWMFRHIDPGSVPAEVFAAAESGKSVTAGSKIGKVARWHQPVFPEKRNYDHIHLEIIGPDGAYCNPAAFTGTVKDYYPPVIHTVYAARHGTDDAVALDANNRTLSGKINLVIGANDRMNRAAYQHAIYRAVWSLDRLGDNGSATSQIPEQEVFKFDRLPFTGERVQLSTVIYRDSLRVDTGRIRANGADGPRFFLIDLTSGTSSKGYAPTNHLDTTLLANGRYRLNISVSDLTANARQKSVEFQIKN
;
A
#
# COMPACT_ATOMS: atom_id res chain seq x y z
N MET A 1 -19.99 57.15 -12.12
CA MET A 1 -20.02 58.63 -12.25
C MET A 1 -19.25 59.16 -11.04
N TYR A 2 -18.28 60.07 -11.25
CA TYR A 2 -17.19 60.43 -10.31
C TYR A 2 -16.22 59.26 -9.97
N LEU A 3 -14.87 59.37 -9.88
CA LEU A 3 -13.86 60.44 -9.64
C LEU A 3 -13.51 60.64 -8.14
N SER A 4 -12.24 60.79 -7.70
CA SER A 4 -10.93 60.75 -8.40
C SER A 4 -9.73 60.40 -7.45
N LYS A 5 -8.47 60.59 -7.92
CA LYS A 5 -7.18 60.23 -7.27
C LYS A 5 -6.42 61.45 -6.71
N HIS A 6 -5.62 61.26 -5.66
CA HIS A 6 -4.35 61.98 -5.37
C HIS A 6 -3.33 60.94 -4.79
N LYS A 7 -2.01 60.87 -5.10
CA LYS A 7 -0.86 61.83 -5.09
C LYS A 7 -0.49 62.29 -3.67
N SER A 8 0.76 62.35 -3.18
CA SER A 8 2.16 62.22 -3.70
C SER A 8 3.09 61.72 -2.55
N ARG A 9 4.26 61.05 -2.67
CA ARG A 9 5.53 61.19 -3.45
C ARG A 9 6.55 62.24 -2.92
N LEU A 10 7.64 61.78 -2.25
CA LEU A 10 9.09 62.20 -2.19
C LEU A 10 9.76 61.27 -1.10
N VAL A 11 11.00 60.75 -1.11
CA VAL A 11 12.39 61.24 -1.37
C VAL A 11 12.92 62.10 -0.20
N SER A 12 14.11 61.91 0.42
CA SER A 12 15.41 61.36 -0.05
C SER A 12 16.28 60.59 0.98
N ASN A 13 17.30 59.89 0.44
CA ASN A 13 18.48 59.27 1.07
C ASN A 13 19.31 60.15 2.05
N LEU A 14 20.15 59.48 2.87
CA LEU A 14 21.58 59.84 3.07
C LEU A 14 22.42 58.62 3.52
N GLN A 15 23.75 58.70 3.39
CA GLN A 15 24.73 57.60 3.59
C GLN A 15 25.82 58.00 4.61
N ASN A 16 26.57 57.02 5.14
CA ASN A 16 28.05 57.02 5.33
C ASN A 16 28.50 55.66 5.94
N LEU A 17 29.36 54.86 5.29
CA LEU A 17 30.85 54.86 5.31
C LEU A 17 31.42 54.46 6.70
N LEU A 18 31.91 53.21 6.90
CA LEU A 18 33.30 52.69 6.68
C LEU A 18 34.30 53.13 7.79
N PRO A 19 35.55 52.58 7.97
CA PRO A 19 36.33 51.65 7.11
C PRO A 19 37.18 50.49 7.77
N LEU A 20 37.52 49.44 6.99
CA LEU A 20 38.83 48.70 6.92
C LEU A 20 39.37 47.95 8.21
N ARG A 21 40.39 47.05 8.22
CA ARG A 21 41.30 46.41 7.22
C ARG A 21 41.98 45.11 7.75
N LEU A 22 42.26 44.12 6.87
CA LEU A 22 43.45 43.19 6.81
C LEU A 22 43.86 42.37 8.08
N LEU A 23 44.63 41.26 8.08
CA LEU A 23 45.37 40.39 7.13
C LEU A 23 45.03 38.89 7.50
N ARG A 24 45.72 37.76 7.20
CA ARG A 24 47.01 37.39 6.56
C ARG A 24 46.89 36.02 5.84
N ARG A 25 47.97 35.23 5.77
CA ARG A 25 48.08 33.78 5.41
C ARG A 25 49.09 33.12 6.35
N PHE A 26 49.08 31.79 6.50
CA PHE A 26 50.31 30.97 6.51
C PHE A 26 50.05 29.47 6.33
N ALA A 27 50.98 28.79 5.64
CA ALA A 27 51.23 27.34 5.60
C ALA A 27 52.68 27.14 5.11
N PRO A 28 53.43 26.12 5.59
CA PRO A 28 54.15 25.28 4.61
C PRO A 28 54.48 23.81 5.02
N ARG A 29 54.66 22.98 3.98
CA ARG A 29 55.66 21.88 3.77
C ARG A 29 55.74 20.63 4.67
N ASN A 30 55.67 19.49 3.95
CA ASN A 30 56.51 18.28 3.94
C ASN A 30 57.75 18.20 4.87
N ASP A 31 58.09 16.98 5.31
CA ASP A 31 59.27 16.28 4.76
C ASP A 31 59.16 14.72 4.82
N ARG A 32 60.27 13.98 4.70
CA ARG A 32 60.35 12.62 4.08
C ARG A 32 61.42 11.71 4.75
N ILE A 33 61.56 10.44 4.31
CA ILE A 33 62.77 9.56 4.41
C ILE A 33 63.07 8.96 5.83
N ILE A 34 63.61 7.73 6.08
CA ILE A 34 63.80 6.43 5.37
C ILE A 34 64.16 5.32 6.42
N GLN A 35 64.07 4.02 6.06
CA GLN A 35 64.62 2.82 6.80
C GLN A 35 64.03 2.50 8.21
N GLY A 36 64.16 1.27 8.74
CA GLY A 36 64.61 0.03 8.08
C GLY A 36 64.96 -1.15 9.04
N PHE A 37 64.66 -2.37 8.58
CA PHE A 37 65.12 -3.68 9.08
C PHE A 37 64.63 -4.25 10.42
N VAL A 38 64.70 -5.60 10.48
CA VAL A 38 64.22 -6.51 11.52
C VAL A 38 65.41 -7.17 12.23
N ILE A 39 65.30 -7.40 13.54
CA ILE A 39 65.90 -8.57 14.23
C ILE A 39 65.11 -8.86 15.52
N ALA A 40 65.11 -10.12 15.97
CA ALA A 40 64.18 -10.63 16.97
C ALA A 40 64.74 -10.65 18.42
N SER A 41 63.85 -10.67 19.41
CA SER A 41 63.81 -11.69 20.50
C SER A 41 62.95 -11.22 21.70
N ARG A 42 62.64 -12.18 22.60
CA ARG A 42 61.91 -12.02 23.88
C ARG A 42 60.41 -11.67 23.77
N ALA A 43 59.53 -12.13 24.67
CA ALA A 43 59.58 -13.29 25.56
C ALA A 43 58.14 -13.72 25.94
N LYS A 44 57.95 -14.97 26.38
CA LYS A 44 56.66 -15.46 26.88
C LYS A 44 56.30 -14.82 28.23
N GLN A 45 55.35 -13.88 28.27
CA GLN A 45 54.45 -13.59 29.41
C GLN A 45 53.53 -12.39 29.11
N SER A 46 52.20 -12.61 29.07
CA SER A 46 51.12 -11.58 29.25
C SER A 46 49.72 -12.04 28.77
N HIS A 47 49.64 -13.03 27.87
CA HIS A 47 48.40 -13.43 27.18
C HIS A 47 47.22 -13.92 28.05
N VAL A 48 47.41 -14.12 29.36
CA VAL A 48 46.32 -14.52 30.28
C VAL A 48 45.50 -13.32 30.76
N PHE A 49 46.14 -12.16 31.02
CA PHE A 49 45.45 -11.02 31.64
C PHE A 49 44.65 -10.14 30.67
N ARG A 50 45.07 -9.98 29.42
CA ARG A 50 44.27 -9.22 28.42
C ARG A 50 42.97 -9.92 28.04
N THR A 51 42.96 -11.26 28.03
CA THR A 51 41.79 -12.04 27.62
C THR A 51 40.62 -11.89 28.60
N LEU A 52 40.89 -11.94 29.91
CA LEU A 52 39.85 -11.77 30.95
C LEU A 52 39.16 -10.40 30.88
N GLN A 53 39.92 -9.35 30.60
CA GLN A 53 39.40 -7.98 30.58
C GLN A 53 38.52 -7.70 29.37
N VAL A 54 38.81 -8.30 28.20
CA VAL A 54 37.94 -8.24 27.02
C VAL A 54 36.64 -9.00 27.25
N THR A 55 36.71 -10.23 27.81
CA THR A 55 35.51 -11.04 28.08
C THR A 55 34.51 -10.35 29.00
N LEU A 56 34.96 -9.64 30.05
CA LEU A 56 34.04 -8.92 30.94
C LEU A 56 33.31 -7.74 30.26
N VAL A 57 33.99 -7.00 29.39
CA VAL A 57 33.38 -5.87 28.67
C VAL A 57 32.39 -6.37 27.61
N THR A 58 32.71 -7.47 26.91
CA THR A 58 31.76 -8.13 26.01
C THR A 58 30.54 -8.68 26.76
N ALA A 59 30.74 -9.26 27.95
CA ALA A 59 29.62 -9.75 28.77
C ALA A 59 28.69 -8.61 29.22
N PHE A 60 29.22 -7.45 29.64
CA PHE A 60 28.38 -6.31 30.00
C PHE A 60 27.61 -5.72 28.81
N LEU A 61 28.20 -5.73 27.60
CA LEU A 61 27.50 -5.34 26.37
C LEU A 61 26.43 -6.35 25.91
N LEU A 62 26.51 -7.62 26.33
CA LEU A 62 25.46 -8.62 26.12
C LEU A 62 24.31 -8.53 27.14
N PHE A 63 24.56 -7.95 28.32
CA PHE A 63 23.51 -7.62 29.30
C PHE A 63 22.95 -6.20 29.17
N ALA A 64 23.53 -5.36 28.30
CA ALA A 64 22.87 -4.20 27.72
C ALA A 64 21.79 -4.64 26.71
N LEU A 65 20.83 -5.45 27.19
CA LEU A 65 19.63 -5.83 26.46
C LEU A 65 19.00 -4.56 25.89
N PRO A 66 18.69 -4.50 24.57
CA PRO A 66 17.74 -3.52 24.12
C PRO A 66 16.45 -3.78 24.88
N LEU A 67 16.04 -2.83 25.72
CA LEU A 67 14.63 -2.66 26.05
C LEU A 67 13.93 -2.30 24.73
N ALA A 68 13.63 -3.34 23.95
CA ALA A 68 12.69 -3.30 22.86
C ALA A 68 11.35 -2.98 23.50
N GLY A 69 11.11 -1.69 23.73
CA GLY A 69 9.91 -1.19 24.37
C GLY A 69 8.74 -1.72 23.58
N ALA A 70 7.95 -2.58 24.21
CA ALA A 70 6.76 -3.15 23.59
C ALA A 70 5.94 -1.97 23.06
N ALA A 71 5.80 -1.89 21.73
CA ALA A 71 5.13 -0.77 21.09
C ALA A 71 3.71 -0.73 21.65
N ALA A 72 3.41 0.29 22.46
CA ALA A 72 2.16 0.36 23.20
C ALA A 72 0.98 0.23 22.22
N GLU A 73 0.12 -0.76 22.45
CA GLU A 73 -0.98 -1.07 21.55
C GLU A 73 -1.83 0.19 21.31
N LEU A 74 -2.03 0.53 20.04
CA LEU A 74 -2.79 1.70 19.66
C LEU A 74 -4.24 1.54 20.15
N PRO A 75 -4.85 2.57 20.78
CA PRO A 75 -6.24 2.54 21.21
C PRO A 75 -7.19 2.05 20.10
N ALA A 76 -7.97 1.02 20.40
CA ALA A 76 -8.85 0.39 19.43
C ALA A 76 -9.90 1.36 18.87
N ILE A 77 -10.09 1.33 17.54
CA ILE A 77 -11.04 2.19 16.81
C ILE A 77 -12.48 1.92 17.25
N TYR A 78 -12.80 0.67 17.58
CA TYR A 78 -14.05 0.24 18.17
C TYR A 78 -13.79 -0.46 19.50
N LYS A 79 -14.77 -0.38 20.42
CA LYS A 79 -14.79 -1.13 21.69
C LYS A 79 -15.67 -2.38 21.62
N VAL A 80 -15.95 -2.85 20.41
CA VAL A 80 -16.77 -4.02 20.08
C VAL A 80 -16.07 -4.83 19.00
N ALA A 81 -16.44 -6.10 18.86
CA ALA A 81 -16.01 -6.91 17.72
C ALA A 81 -16.56 -6.32 16.41
N PHE A 82 -15.77 -6.43 15.34
CA PHE A 82 -16.09 -5.98 14.00
C PHE A 82 -15.59 -7.00 12.99
N ASP A 83 -16.21 -7.02 11.80
CA ASP A 83 -15.74 -7.80 10.66
C ASP A 83 -14.98 -6.87 9.70
N VAL A 84 -14.17 -7.46 8.81
CA VAL A 84 -13.57 -6.72 7.69
C VAL A 84 -14.50 -6.80 6.48
N GLY A 85 -14.73 -5.65 5.83
CA GLY A 85 -15.40 -5.52 4.55
C GLY A 85 -14.40 -5.51 3.40
N ALA A 86 -14.46 -4.50 2.54
CA ALA A 86 -13.49 -4.29 1.49
C ALA A 86 -12.08 -4.03 2.04
N GLN A 87 -11.12 -4.74 1.45
CA GLN A 87 -9.70 -4.71 1.81
C GLN A 87 -8.97 -3.56 1.10
N PHE A 88 -7.81 -3.18 1.62
CA PHE A 88 -6.96 -2.11 1.07
C PHE A 88 -6.62 -2.27 -0.42
N TYR A 89 -6.34 -3.51 -0.80
CA TYR A 89 -5.88 -3.94 -2.12
C TYR A 89 -7.00 -4.38 -3.06
N ASP A 90 -8.26 -4.30 -2.63
CA ASP A 90 -9.40 -4.71 -3.44
C ASP A 90 -9.53 -3.88 -4.71
N TYR A 91 -9.57 -4.56 -5.85
CA TYR A 91 -10.09 -3.99 -7.08
C TYR A 91 -11.60 -3.77 -6.93
N GLN A 92 -12.04 -2.53 -7.06
CA GLN A 92 -13.44 -2.14 -7.05
C GLN A 92 -13.80 -1.41 -8.34
N ASN A 93 -15.09 -1.31 -8.64
CA ASN A 93 -15.59 -0.57 -9.78
C ASN A 93 -16.76 0.32 -9.34
N TYR A 94 -16.62 1.63 -9.50
CA TYR A 94 -17.62 2.63 -9.13
C TYR A 94 -18.09 3.35 -10.38
N GLN A 95 -19.36 3.17 -10.77
CA GLN A 95 -19.94 3.80 -11.97
C GLN A 95 -19.14 3.50 -13.27
N ASN A 96 -18.70 2.26 -13.46
CA ASN A 96 -17.81 1.78 -14.53
C ASN A 96 -16.36 2.28 -14.45
N ILE A 97 -15.95 2.92 -13.34
CA ILE A 97 -14.56 3.35 -13.11
C ILE A 97 -13.86 2.30 -12.23
N PRO A 98 -12.92 1.50 -12.77
CA PRO A 98 -12.06 0.63 -11.96
C PRO A 98 -11.06 1.42 -11.10
N TYR A 99 -10.88 1.00 -9.84
CA TYR A 99 -9.97 1.64 -8.88
C TYR A 99 -9.51 0.65 -7.79
N PHE A 100 -8.38 0.95 -7.14
CA PHE A 100 -8.01 0.34 -5.87
C PHE A 100 -8.86 0.89 -4.74
N HIS A 101 -9.45 0.04 -3.92
CA HIS A 101 -10.24 0.46 -2.77
C HIS A 101 -9.45 1.41 -1.85
N GLY A 102 -8.18 1.13 -1.56
CA GLY A 102 -7.22 2.05 -0.92
C GLY A 102 -7.48 2.37 0.56
N GLY A 103 -8.51 1.77 1.16
CA GLY A 103 -8.81 1.84 2.58
C GLY A 103 -9.27 0.47 3.10
N LEU A 104 -9.59 0.40 4.38
CA LEU A 104 -10.10 -0.80 5.04
C LEU A 104 -11.49 -0.50 5.59
N ASP A 105 -12.50 -1.27 5.17
CA ASP A 105 -13.85 -1.14 5.71
C ASP A 105 -13.97 -1.93 7.01
N LEU A 106 -14.13 -1.22 8.12
CA LEU A 106 -14.29 -1.78 9.45
C LEU A 106 -15.80 -1.91 9.74
N CYS A 107 -16.38 -3.08 9.46
CA CYS A 107 -17.82 -3.30 9.53
C CYS A 107 -18.32 -3.50 10.97
N ALA A 108 -19.15 -2.57 11.46
CA ALA A 108 -19.78 -2.60 12.78
C ALA A 108 -21.14 -1.88 12.72
N PRO A 109 -22.15 -2.26 13.53
CA PRO A 109 -23.51 -1.73 13.42
C PRO A 109 -23.60 -0.20 13.51
N ALA A 110 -24.53 0.40 12.76
CA ALA A 110 -24.79 1.84 12.82
C ALA A 110 -25.00 2.32 14.27
N GLY A 111 -24.39 3.46 14.61
CA GLY A 111 -24.42 4.02 15.96
C GLY A 111 -23.33 3.50 16.91
N THR A 112 -22.52 2.51 16.52
CA THR A 112 -21.29 2.08 17.23
C THR A 112 -20.33 3.26 17.35
N GLU A 113 -19.70 3.44 18.51
CA GLU A 113 -18.77 4.56 18.76
C GLU A 113 -17.41 4.33 18.08
N VAL A 114 -16.89 5.39 17.45
CA VAL A 114 -15.59 5.40 16.76
C VAL A 114 -14.58 6.22 17.56
N PHE A 115 -13.39 5.67 17.76
CA PHE A 115 -12.27 6.28 18.46
C PHE A 115 -11.05 6.42 17.54
N THR A 116 -10.19 7.42 17.79
CA THR A 116 -8.90 7.53 17.08
C THR A 116 -7.81 6.68 17.76
N PRO A 117 -7.00 5.92 17.00
CA PRO A 117 -5.83 5.23 17.52
C PRO A 117 -4.65 6.19 17.78
N VAL A 118 -4.67 7.40 17.22
CA VAL A 118 -3.56 8.35 17.25
C VAL A 118 -3.96 9.72 17.82
N ALA A 119 -2.99 10.40 18.43
CA ALA A 119 -3.07 11.82 18.74
C ALA A 119 -2.61 12.63 17.53
N GLY A 120 -3.29 13.72 17.21
CA GLY A 120 -2.96 14.52 16.02
C GLY A 120 -3.94 15.65 15.75
N ARG A 121 -3.56 16.55 14.84
CA ARG A 121 -4.39 17.69 14.42
C ARG A 121 -5.58 17.16 13.62
N VAL A 122 -6.79 17.47 14.08
CA VAL A 122 -8.03 16.98 13.48
C VAL A 122 -8.63 17.97 12.47
N SER A 123 -9.35 17.46 11.48
CA SER A 123 -10.27 18.20 10.63
C SER A 123 -11.56 17.39 10.42
N VAL A 124 -12.66 18.08 10.11
CA VAL A 124 -13.97 17.46 9.82
C VAL A 124 -14.45 17.99 8.47
N SER A 125 -14.89 17.11 7.58
CA SER A 125 -15.29 17.46 6.21
C SER A 125 -16.56 16.72 5.75
N ASP A 126 -17.43 17.43 5.04
CA ASP A 126 -18.42 16.84 4.13
C ASP A 126 -17.65 16.40 2.88
N TYR A 127 -17.90 15.21 2.34
CA TYR A 127 -17.11 14.68 1.22
C TYR A 127 -17.98 14.00 0.16
N LYS A 128 -17.58 14.13 -1.10
CA LYS A 128 -18.14 13.38 -2.22
C LYS A 128 -17.05 12.69 -3.02
N ILE A 129 -17.38 11.51 -3.56
CA ILE A 129 -16.57 10.83 -4.56
C ILE A 129 -16.65 11.62 -5.88
N VAL A 130 -15.52 11.82 -6.53
CA VAL A 130 -15.37 12.35 -7.88
C VAL A 130 -14.65 11.31 -8.70
N ALA A 131 -15.43 10.61 -9.55
CA ALA A 131 -14.95 9.56 -10.44
C ALA A 131 -15.18 9.97 -11.90
N SER A 132 -14.28 9.57 -12.81
CA SER A 132 -14.44 9.74 -14.26
C SER A 132 -13.60 8.71 -15.03
N ALA A 133 -14.02 8.41 -16.26
CA ALA A 133 -13.25 7.62 -17.22
C ALA A 133 -12.30 8.51 -18.05
N ASN A 134 -12.61 9.80 -18.19
CA ASN A 134 -11.82 10.75 -18.97
C ASN A 134 -11.84 12.16 -18.32
N PRO A 135 -10.70 12.67 -17.80
CA PRO A 135 -9.50 11.90 -17.46
C PRO A 135 -9.86 10.79 -16.47
N HIS A 136 -9.16 9.65 -16.53
CA HIS A 136 -9.42 8.54 -15.62
C HIS A 136 -9.10 8.96 -14.17
N ARG A 137 -10.07 8.88 -13.26
CA ARG A 137 -10.00 9.53 -11.94
C ARG A 137 -10.86 8.84 -10.88
N PHE A 138 -10.39 8.78 -9.63
CA PHE A 138 -11.19 8.42 -8.45
C PHE A 138 -10.60 9.08 -7.20
N SER A 139 -11.31 10.10 -6.69
CA SER A 139 -10.84 10.95 -5.58
C SER A 139 -11.98 11.45 -4.70
N TYR A 140 -11.64 11.98 -3.53
CA TYR A 140 -12.58 12.51 -2.54
C TYR A 140 -12.48 14.03 -2.49
N GLN A 141 -13.47 14.71 -3.09
CA GLN A 141 -13.60 16.17 -2.94
C GLN A 141 -14.19 16.46 -1.56
N ARG A 142 -13.45 17.20 -0.74
CA ARG A 142 -13.78 17.55 0.64
C ARG A 142 -14.17 19.02 0.75
N THR A 143 -15.11 19.31 1.63
CA THR A 143 -15.52 20.66 2.03
C THR A 143 -15.48 20.73 3.56
N PRO A 144 -14.77 21.69 4.18
CA PRO A 144 -14.73 21.81 5.64
C PRO A 144 -16.14 21.91 6.25
N PHE A 145 -16.41 21.09 7.25
CA PHE A 145 -17.72 20.97 7.88
C PHE A 145 -17.68 21.49 9.32
N ARG A 146 -18.68 22.29 9.70
CA ARG A 146 -18.78 22.92 11.01
C ARG A 146 -20.04 22.46 11.73
N ARG A 147 -20.03 22.57 13.05
CA ARG A 147 -21.17 22.23 13.89
C ARG A 147 -22.40 23.06 13.51
N GLY A 148 -23.53 22.38 13.27
CA GLY A 148 -24.78 23.02 12.85
C GLY A 148 -24.97 23.17 11.32
N MET A 149 -23.99 22.76 10.50
CA MET A 149 -24.22 22.55 9.07
C MET A 149 -25.01 21.25 8.82
N THR A 150 -25.63 21.15 7.64
CA THR A 150 -26.23 19.90 7.13
C THR A 150 -25.28 19.27 6.11
N SER A 151 -24.96 17.97 6.26
CA SER A 151 -24.13 17.25 5.27
C SER A 151 -24.93 16.99 3.99
N ASN A 152 -24.30 17.20 2.84
CA ASN A 152 -24.92 16.98 1.54
C ASN A 152 -24.79 15.52 1.08
N THR A 153 -23.90 14.73 1.71
CA THR A 153 -23.60 13.34 1.33
C THR A 153 -23.98 12.31 2.39
N ARG A 154 -24.68 12.74 3.45
CA ARG A 154 -25.16 11.95 4.61
C ARG A 154 -24.07 11.48 5.57
N TYR A 155 -22.80 11.71 5.25
CA TYR A 155 -21.65 11.18 5.97
C TYR A 155 -20.58 12.26 6.13
N LEU A 156 -19.76 12.17 7.18
CA LEU A 156 -18.55 12.99 7.34
C LEU A 156 -17.28 12.14 7.21
N GLU A 157 -16.21 12.81 6.78
CA GLU A 157 -14.84 12.38 7.02
C GLU A 157 -14.32 13.15 8.25
N VAL A 158 -13.84 12.42 9.26
CA VAL A 158 -12.95 12.98 10.29
C VAL A 158 -11.53 12.56 9.93
N SER A 159 -10.62 13.51 9.77
CA SER A 159 -9.22 13.24 9.40
C SER A 159 -8.29 13.72 10.50
N ILE A 160 -7.29 12.93 10.84
CA ILE A 160 -6.30 13.24 11.89
C ILE A 160 -4.90 13.10 11.29
N VAL A 161 -4.10 14.16 11.38
CA VAL A 161 -2.68 14.12 11.02
C VAL A 161 -1.86 13.98 12.28
N ASP A 162 -1.16 12.86 12.43
CA ASP A 162 -0.36 12.55 13.62
C ASP A 162 1.02 13.23 13.63
N ALA A 163 1.78 13.04 14.72
CA ALA A 163 3.11 13.63 14.90
C ALA A 163 4.17 13.10 13.91
N ASN A 164 3.93 11.95 13.27
CA ASN A 164 4.79 11.36 12.25
C ASN A 164 4.37 11.79 10.82
N GLY A 165 3.31 12.58 10.69
CA GLY A 165 2.79 13.07 9.41
C GLY A 165 1.90 12.09 8.66
N TYR A 166 1.47 10.99 9.27
CA TYR A 166 0.46 10.12 8.67
C TYR A 166 -0.92 10.78 8.77
N SER A 167 -1.69 10.74 7.68
CA SER A 167 -3.07 11.22 7.63
C SER A 167 -4.03 10.04 7.71
N TRP A 168 -4.73 9.94 8.84
CA TRP A 168 -5.72 8.92 9.16
C TRP A 168 -7.12 9.46 8.90
N MET A 169 -7.85 8.91 7.92
CA MET A 169 -9.14 9.42 7.46
C MET A 169 -10.24 8.40 7.74
N PHE A 170 -11.18 8.78 8.60
CA PHE A 170 -12.32 7.98 9.04
C PHE A 170 -13.57 8.47 8.31
N ARG A 171 -14.02 7.72 7.30
CA ARG A 171 -15.21 8.03 6.49
C ARG A 171 -16.42 7.23 6.94
N HIS A 172 -17.61 7.66 6.52
CA HIS A 172 -18.90 7.11 6.98
C HIS A 172 -19.17 7.35 8.47
N ILE A 173 -18.67 8.47 9.00
CA ILE A 173 -19.06 9.00 10.32
C ILE A 173 -20.45 9.64 10.22
N ASP A 174 -21.33 9.36 11.20
CA ASP A 174 -22.65 10.00 11.34
C ASP A 174 -22.48 11.52 11.62
N PRO A 175 -23.00 12.42 10.77
CA PRO A 175 -22.87 13.87 10.97
C PRO A 175 -23.41 14.39 12.31
N GLY A 176 -24.43 13.73 12.88
CA GLY A 176 -25.01 14.11 14.18
C GLY A 176 -24.20 13.62 15.39
N SER A 177 -23.18 12.79 15.18
CA SER A 177 -22.46 12.07 16.24
C SER A 177 -21.11 12.65 16.64
N VAL A 178 -20.54 13.55 15.82
CA VAL A 178 -19.19 14.11 16.02
C VAL A 178 -19.18 15.00 17.28
N PRO A 179 -18.31 14.71 18.28
CA PRO A 179 -18.32 15.46 19.53
C PRO A 179 -17.96 16.95 19.37
N ALA A 180 -18.45 17.79 20.28
CA ALA A 180 -18.28 19.24 20.21
C ALA A 180 -16.81 19.67 20.36
N GLU A 181 -16.05 18.93 21.16
CA GLU A 181 -14.61 19.05 21.36
C GLU A 181 -13.79 18.74 20.10
N VAL A 182 -14.28 17.85 19.22
CA VAL A 182 -13.64 17.54 17.92
C VAL A 182 -13.82 18.71 16.94
N PHE A 183 -15.02 19.30 16.90
CA PHE A 183 -15.24 20.54 16.14
C PHE A 183 -14.39 21.70 16.68
N ALA A 184 -14.37 21.91 18.00
CA ALA A 184 -13.57 22.97 18.62
C ALA A 184 -12.06 22.78 18.38
N ALA A 185 -11.56 21.54 18.37
CA ALA A 185 -10.18 21.22 18.01
C ALA A 185 -9.90 21.53 16.53
N ALA A 186 -10.77 21.11 15.60
CA ALA A 186 -10.64 21.39 14.18
C ALA A 186 -10.67 22.89 13.86
N GLU A 187 -11.60 23.64 14.45
CA GLU A 187 -11.75 25.09 14.25
C GLU A 187 -10.60 25.91 14.84
N SER A 188 -9.96 25.42 15.92
CA SER A 188 -8.78 26.06 16.54
C SER A 188 -7.44 25.46 16.08
N GLY A 189 -7.44 24.53 15.12
CA GLY A 189 -6.24 23.87 14.61
C GLY A 189 -5.49 22.99 15.62
N LYS A 190 -6.14 22.62 16.74
CA LYS A 190 -5.56 21.83 17.83
C LYS A 190 -5.61 20.33 17.56
N SER A 191 -4.85 19.58 18.35
CA SER A 191 -4.86 18.12 18.34
C SER A 191 -5.93 17.52 19.25
N VAL A 192 -6.46 16.37 18.84
CA VAL A 192 -7.14 15.40 19.73
C VAL A 192 -6.12 14.40 20.28
N THR A 193 -6.41 13.75 21.40
CA THR A 193 -5.57 12.68 21.96
C THR A 193 -5.92 11.32 21.37
N ALA A 194 -4.97 10.38 21.37
CA ALA A 194 -5.27 8.97 21.11
C ALA A 194 -6.34 8.46 22.09
N GLY A 195 -7.23 7.58 21.63
CA GLY A 195 -8.40 7.13 22.37
C GLY A 195 -9.55 8.14 22.44
N SER A 196 -9.45 9.35 21.86
CA SER A 196 -10.57 10.28 21.76
C SER A 196 -11.69 9.69 20.89
N LYS A 197 -12.94 9.90 21.29
CA LYS A 197 -14.10 9.61 20.45
C LYS A 197 -14.17 10.63 19.30
N ILE A 198 -14.36 10.15 18.07
CA ILE A 198 -14.46 10.99 16.87
C ILE A 198 -15.87 11.00 16.25
N GLY A 199 -16.73 10.05 16.64
CA GLY A 199 -18.13 10.01 16.21
C GLY A 199 -18.77 8.65 16.43
N LYS A 200 -19.69 8.30 15.55
CA LYS A 200 -20.34 6.99 15.43
C LYS A 200 -20.38 6.53 13.97
N VAL A 201 -20.46 5.22 13.77
CA VAL A 201 -20.70 4.59 12.46
C VAL A 201 -22.03 5.09 11.90
N ALA A 202 -22.03 5.67 10.71
CA ALA A 202 -23.26 6.05 10.00
C ALA A 202 -24.00 4.82 9.48
N ARG A 203 -25.32 4.92 9.34
CA ARG A 203 -26.11 3.87 8.70
C ARG A 203 -25.81 3.82 7.20
N TRP A 204 -25.41 2.65 6.72
CA TRP A 204 -25.25 2.40 5.30
C TRP A 204 -26.61 2.12 4.66
N HIS A 205 -26.88 2.77 3.54
CA HIS A 205 -28.20 2.77 2.88
C HIS A 205 -28.24 1.99 1.55
N GLN A 206 -27.12 1.41 1.12
CA GLN A 206 -27.04 0.57 -0.08
C GLN A 206 -26.93 -0.90 0.33
N PRO A 207 -27.59 -1.84 -0.38
CA PRO A 207 -27.29 -3.25 -0.19
C PRO A 207 -25.86 -3.54 -0.66
N VAL A 208 -25.24 -4.57 -0.07
CA VAL A 208 -24.00 -5.17 -0.59
C VAL A 208 -24.31 -6.60 -0.96
N PHE A 209 -23.74 -7.09 -2.06
CA PHE A 209 -23.93 -8.46 -2.53
C PHE A 209 -22.59 -9.21 -2.45
N PRO A 210 -22.56 -10.48 -2.00
CA PRO A 210 -23.71 -11.36 -1.75
C PRO A 210 -24.31 -11.24 -0.33
N GLU A 211 -23.70 -10.45 0.56
CA GLU A 211 -24.02 -10.42 1.98
C GLU A 211 -25.26 -9.58 2.32
N LYS A 212 -26.40 -10.23 2.58
CA LYS A 212 -27.66 -9.58 3.03
C LYS A 212 -27.60 -8.93 4.43
N ARG A 213 -26.42 -8.64 5.00
CA ARG A 213 -26.27 -7.93 6.27
C ARG A 213 -26.26 -6.41 6.05
N ASN A 214 -26.50 -5.63 7.10
CA ASN A 214 -26.17 -4.21 7.05
C ASN A 214 -24.64 -4.08 6.88
N TYR A 215 -24.20 -3.45 5.80
CA TYR A 215 -22.81 -3.08 5.60
C TYR A 215 -22.50 -1.72 6.26
N ASP A 216 -22.97 -1.55 7.50
CA ASP A 216 -22.61 -0.41 8.35
C ASP A 216 -21.10 -0.51 8.65
N HIS A 217 -20.31 0.52 8.33
CA HIS A 217 -18.85 0.47 8.42
C HIS A 217 -18.23 1.86 8.56
N ILE A 218 -16.97 1.90 9.01
CA ILE A 218 -16.06 3.03 8.77
C ILE A 218 -15.06 2.60 7.71
N HIS A 219 -14.96 3.38 6.64
CA HIS A 219 -13.87 3.25 5.68
C HIS A 219 -12.68 4.03 6.23
N LEU A 220 -11.66 3.31 6.72
CA LEU A 220 -10.40 3.89 7.18
C LEU A 220 -9.40 3.96 6.04
N GLU A 221 -8.80 5.11 5.80
CA GLU A 221 -7.64 5.26 4.92
C GLU A 221 -6.47 5.86 5.69
N ILE A 222 -5.25 5.38 5.41
CA ILE A 222 -4.01 5.92 5.95
C ILE A 222 -3.10 6.31 4.78
N ILE A 223 -2.66 7.57 4.76
CA ILE A 223 -1.63 8.07 3.83
C ILE A 223 -0.38 8.41 4.64
N GLY A 224 0.78 7.92 4.22
CA GLY A 224 2.07 8.23 4.85
C GLY A 224 2.55 9.67 4.55
N PRO A 225 3.57 10.17 5.27
CA PRO A 225 4.12 11.51 5.09
C PRO A 225 4.75 11.75 3.70
N ASP A 226 5.03 10.68 2.95
CA ASP A 226 5.48 10.68 1.55
C ASP A 226 4.34 10.70 0.51
N GLY A 227 3.08 10.72 0.96
CA GLY A 227 1.90 10.71 0.10
C GLY A 227 1.50 9.33 -0.45
N ALA A 228 2.18 8.25 -0.05
CA ALA A 228 1.82 6.89 -0.45
C ALA A 228 0.84 6.25 0.55
N TYR A 229 -0.20 5.64 0.00
CA TYR A 229 -1.23 4.90 0.74
C TYR A 229 -0.61 3.73 1.51
N CYS A 230 -0.98 3.56 2.78
CA CYS A 230 -0.53 2.49 3.65
C CYS A 230 -1.71 1.57 4.01
N ASN A 231 -1.49 0.26 4.02
CA ASN A 231 -2.54 -0.72 4.33
C ASN A 231 -2.99 -0.56 5.79
N PRO A 232 -4.24 -0.15 6.08
CA PRO A 232 -4.67 0.11 7.44
C PRO A 232 -4.69 -1.14 8.33
N ALA A 233 -4.78 -2.34 7.76
CA ALA A 233 -4.76 -3.59 8.51
C ALA A 233 -3.38 -3.90 9.14
N ALA A 234 -2.32 -3.19 8.76
CA ALA A 234 -1.04 -3.21 9.48
C ALA A 234 -1.04 -2.35 10.77
N PHE A 235 -2.09 -1.52 10.97
CA PHE A 235 -2.24 -0.58 12.08
C PHE A 235 -3.48 -0.86 12.94
N THR A 236 -4.44 -1.65 12.43
CA THR A 236 -5.64 -2.08 13.14
C THR A 236 -5.56 -3.57 13.44
N GLY A 237 -5.84 -3.97 14.68
CA GLY A 237 -5.95 -5.39 15.03
C GLY A 237 -7.20 -6.01 14.39
N THR A 238 -7.05 -6.58 13.19
CA THR A 238 -8.14 -7.25 12.47
C THR A 238 -8.45 -8.64 13.05
N VAL A 239 -9.61 -9.19 12.70
CA VAL A 239 -9.89 -10.61 12.97
C VAL A 239 -8.83 -11.49 12.31
N LYS A 240 -8.34 -12.49 13.04
CA LYS A 240 -7.36 -13.46 12.54
C LYS A 240 -7.98 -14.30 11.43
N ASP A 241 -7.23 -14.54 10.36
CA ASP A 241 -7.65 -15.39 9.26
C ASP A 241 -7.11 -16.84 9.36
N TYR A 242 -7.76 -17.76 8.65
CA TYR A 242 -7.42 -19.19 8.55
C TYR A 242 -7.58 -19.76 7.14
N TYR A 243 -8.07 -18.99 6.15
CA TYR A 243 -8.31 -19.51 4.81
C TYR A 243 -7.23 -19.06 3.83
N PRO A 244 -6.48 -19.98 3.19
CA PRO A 244 -5.59 -19.60 2.10
C PRO A 244 -6.41 -19.22 0.85
N PRO A 245 -5.95 -18.26 0.04
CA PRO A 245 -6.64 -17.84 -1.17
C PRO A 245 -6.85 -18.98 -2.20
N VAL A 246 -7.66 -18.71 -3.21
CA VAL A 246 -7.99 -19.66 -4.28
C VAL A 246 -7.49 -19.13 -5.62
N ILE A 247 -6.58 -19.88 -6.26
CA ILE A 247 -6.21 -19.70 -7.68
C ILE A 247 -7.12 -20.62 -8.51
N HIS A 248 -8.18 -20.07 -9.08
CA HIS A 248 -9.17 -20.81 -9.86
C HIS A 248 -8.56 -21.34 -11.16
N THR A 249 -8.07 -20.45 -12.02
CA THR A 249 -7.56 -20.79 -13.36
C THR A 249 -6.42 -19.89 -13.78
N VAL A 250 -5.43 -20.46 -14.46
CA VAL A 250 -4.32 -19.71 -15.08
C VAL A 250 -4.59 -19.55 -16.58
N TYR A 251 -4.37 -18.35 -17.10
CA TYR A 251 -4.58 -17.98 -18.49
C TYR A 251 -3.31 -17.41 -19.11
N ALA A 252 -3.10 -17.68 -20.40
CA ALA A 252 -2.20 -16.92 -21.26
C ALA A 252 -3.05 -16.05 -22.19
N ALA A 253 -2.99 -14.74 -22.03
CA ALA A 253 -3.63 -13.75 -22.89
C ALA A 253 -2.65 -13.20 -23.94
N ARG A 254 -3.08 -12.95 -25.17
CA ARG A 254 -2.28 -12.26 -26.19
C ARG A 254 -2.15 -10.79 -25.81
N HIS A 255 -0.92 -10.29 -25.72
CA HIS A 255 -0.62 -8.92 -25.30
C HIS A 255 -1.36 -7.88 -26.16
N GLY A 256 -1.87 -6.83 -25.52
CA GLY A 256 -2.70 -5.80 -26.16
C GLY A 256 -4.13 -6.24 -26.54
N THR A 257 -4.56 -7.45 -26.17
CA THR A 257 -5.91 -7.96 -26.46
C THR A 257 -6.53 -8.66 -25.24
N ASP A 258 -7.84 -8.93 -25.29
CA ASP A 258 -8.54 -9.77 -24.30
C ASP A 258 -8.44 -11.28 -24.59
N ASP A 259 -7.88 -11.67 -25.73
CA ASP A 259 -7.94 -13.05 -26.22
C ASP A 259 -6.97 -13.96 -25.45
N ALA A 260 -7.51 -14.99 -24.79
CA ALA A 260 -6.76 -15.83 -23.87
C ALA A 260 -7.13 -17.31 -23.95
N VAL A 261 -6.19 -18.16 -23.56
CA VAL A 261 -6.40 -19.61 -23.39
C VAL A 261 -6.14 -20.02 -21.94
N ALA A 262 -6.97 -20.90 -21.40
CA ALA A 262 -6.71 -21.53 -20.10
C ALA A 262 -5.57 -22.56 -20.20
N LEU A 263 -4.64 -22.53 -19.26
CA LEU A 263 -3.46 -23.39 -19.21
C LEU A 263 -3.66 -24.66 -18.36
N ASP A 264 -4.64 -24.65 -17.45
CA ASP A 264 -4.97 -25.75 -16.53
C ASP A 264 -5.27 -27.11 -17.20
N ALA A 265 -5.57 -27.12 -18.51
CA ALA A 265 -6.01 -28.30 -19.27
C ALA A 265 -4.89 -28.99 -20.10
N ASN A 266 -3.62 -28.68 -19.82
CA ASN A 266 -2.39 -29.21 -20.43
C ASN A 266 -2.06 -28.77 -21.88
N ASN A 267 -0.76 -28.73 -22.18
CA ASN A 267 -0.16 -28.66 -23.52
C ASN A 267 -0.72 -27.58 -24.48
N ARG A 268 -1.08 -26.40 -23.96
CA ARG A 268 -1.17 -25.20 -24.83
C ARG A 268 0.23 -24.83 -25.33
N THR A 269 0.32 -24.48 -26.62
CA THR A 269 1.53 -23.90 -27.21
C THR A 269 1.38 -22.38 -27.25
N LEU A 270 2.36 -21.66 -26.70
CA LEU A 270 2.40 -20.20 -26.66
C LEU A 270 3.49 -19.68 -27.59
N SER A 271 3.25 -18.51 -28.18
CA SER A 271 4.18 -17.83 -29.08
C SER A 271 3.94 -16.30 -29.10
N GLY A 272 5.00 -15.53 -29.28
CA GLY A 272 4.97 -14.06 -29.30
C GLY A 272 4.79 -13.44 -27.91
N LYS A 273 3.99 -12.37 -27.84
CA LYS A 273 3.85 -11.52 -26.65
C LYS A 273 2.61 -11.92 -25.86
N ILE A 274 2.82 -12.35 -24.63
CA ILE A 274 1.83 -12.97 -23.75
C ILE A 274 1.75 -12.23 -22.42
N ASN A 275 0.52 -12.00 -21.94
CA ASN A 275 0.25 -11.67 -20.55
C ASN A 275 -0.17 -12.94 -19.80
N LEU A 276 0.48 -13.23 -18.67
CA LEU A 276 0.12 -14.32 -17.77
C LEU A 276 -0.88 -13.80 -16.74
N VAL A 277 -2.11 -14.33 -16.76
CA VAL A 277 -3.21 -13.82 -15.94
C VAL A 277 -3.76 -14.95 -15.07
N ILE A 278 -4.03 -14.70 -13.79
CA ILE A 278 -4.73 -15.64 -12.91
C ILE A 278 -6.14 -15.14 -12.59
N GLY A 279 -7.12 -16.04 -12.65
CA GLY A 279 -8.39 -15.88 -11.98
C GLY A 279 -8.25 -16.31 -10.53
N ALA A 280 -8.33 -15.38 -9.57
CA ALA A 280 -8.13 -15.64 -8.15
C ALA A 280 -9.12 -14.85 -7.28
N ASN A 281 -9.33 -15.31 -6.05
CA ASN A 281 -9.91 -14.51 -4.97
C ASN A 281 -9.51 -15.06 -3.58
N ASP A 282 -9.81 -14.28 -2.57
CA ASP A 282 -9.54 -14.57 -1.16
C ASP A 282 -10.83 -14.44 -0.32
N ARG A 283 -10.83 -14.94 0.92
CA ARG A 283 -11.98 -14.82 1.84
C ARG A 283 -11.50 -14.77 3.29
N MET A 284 -11.96 -13.77 4.05
CA MET A 284 -11.66 -13.73 5.47
C MET A 284 -12.57 -14.63 6.31
N ASN A 285 -12.07 -15.09 7.46
CA ASN A 285 -12.90 -15.71 8.49
C ASN A 285 -14.19 -14.92 8.76
N ARG A 286 -15.34 -15.63 8.72
CA ARG A 286 -16.72 -15.11 8.90
C ARG A 286 -17.23 -14.17 7.80
N ALA A 287 -16.41 -13.71 6.86
CA ALA A 287 -16.86 -13.01 5.68
C ALA A 287 -17.40 -14.00 4.62
N ALA A 288 -18.54 -13.68 4.03
CA ALA A 288 -18.95 -14.18 2.72
C ALA A 288 -18.64 -13.15 1.60
N TYR A 289 -18.26 -11.93 1.97
CA TYR A 289 -17.50 -11.01 1.13
C TYR A 289 -16.18 -11.67 0.70
N GLN A 290 -15.80 -11.49 -0.56
CA GLN A 290 -14.57 -12.04 -1.14
C GLN A 290 -13.62 -10.89 -1.49
N HIS A 291 -12.34 -11.07 -1.25
CA HIS A 291 -11.31 -10.04 -1.39
C HIS A 291 -10.36 -10.37 -2.55
N ALA A 292 -9.62 -9.37 -3.01
CA ALA A 292 -8.49 -9.58 -3.91
C ALA A 292 -7.31 -10.24 -3.17
N ILE A 293 -6.19 -10.41 -3.86
CA ILE A 293 -4.99 -11.05 -3.29
C ILE A 293 -4.08 -9.99 -2.66
N TYR A 294 -3.57 -10.23 -1.45
CA TYR A 294 -2.63 -9.31 -0.78
C TYR A 294 -1.20 -9.39 -1.35
N ARG A 295 -0.70 -10.61 -1.65
CA ARG A 295 0.62 -10.85 -2.26
C ARG A 295 0.53 -11.86 -3.39
N ALA A 296 1.10 -11.55 -4.55
CA ALA A 296 1.17 -12.44 -5.71
C ALA A 296 2.58 -12.54 -6.28
N VAL A 297 3.01 -13.77 -6.59
CA VAL A 297 4.37 -14.14 -6.95
C VAL A 297 4.36 -15.21 -8.04
N TRP A 298 5.34 -15.18 -8.96
CA TRP A 298 5.56 -16.27 -9.92
C TRP A 298 7.03 -16.53 -10.27
N SER A 299 7.31 -17.71 -10.81
CA SER A 299 8.58 -18.05 -11.47
C SER A 299 8.33 -18.88 -12.74
N LEU A 300 9.33 -19.00 -13.61
CA LEU A 300 9.23 -19.78 -14.85
C LEU A 300 10.45 -20.69 -15.04
N ASP A 301 10.22 -21.99 -14.96
CA ASP A 301 11.21 -23.02 -15.26
C ASP A 301 11.08 -23.50 -16.72
N ARG A 302 12.21 -23.79 -17.37
CA ARG A 302 12.26 -24.64 -18.56
C ARG A 302 12.41 -26.09 -18.10
N LEU A 303 11.67 -27.00 -18.71
CA LEU A 303 11.72 -28.43 -18.42
C LEU A 303 12.55 -29.15 -19.48
N GLY A 304 13.52 -29.95 -19.04
CA GLY A 304 14.21 -30.92 -19.88
C GLY A 304 13.35 -32.16 -20.14
N ASP A 305 13.75 -33.00 -21.10
CA ASP A 305 12.99 -34.20 -21.50
C ASP A 305 12.88 -35.23 -20.36
N ASN A 306 13.86 -35.26 -19.45
CA ASN A 306 13.85 -36.04 -18.21
C ASN A 306 13.03 -35.42 -17.07
N GLY A 307 12.30 -34.33 -17.32
CA GLY A 307 11.51 -33.60 -16.32
C GLY A 307 12.34 -32.70 -15.38
N SER A 308 13.65 -32.59 -15.57
CA SER A 308 14.48 -31.67 -14.79
C SER A 308 14.09 -30.21 -15.05
N ALA A 309 14.04 -29.39 -14.00
CA ALA A 309 13.65 -27.98 -14.07
C ALA A 309 14.89 -27.08 -14.04
N THR A 310 14.93 -26.07 -14.91
CA THR A 310 15.96 -25.01 -14.90
C THR A 310 15.28 -23.65 -14.96
N SER A 311 15.31 -22.91 -13.84
CA SER A 311 14.79 -21.54 -13.73
C SER A 311 15.29 -20.66 -14.88
N GLN A 312 14.36 -20.17 -15.70
CA GLN A 312 14.63 -19.17 -16.74
C GLN A 312 14.27 -17.77 -16.28
N ILE A 313 13.17 -17.65 -15.54
CA ILE A 313 12.78 -16.43 -14.84
C ILE A 313 12.71 -16.77 -13.34
N PRO A 314 13.65 -16.27 -12.52
CA PRO A 314 13.63 -16.50 -11.07
C PRO A 314 12.41 -15.84 -10.44
N GLU A 315 12.13 -16.13 -9.17
CA GLU A 315 10.95 -15.61 -8.46
C GLU A 315 10.77 -14.08 -8.63
N GLN A 316 9.60 -13.67 -9.13
CA GLN A 316 9.15 -12.30 -9.25
C GLN A 316 7.97 -12.08 -8.30
N GLU A 317 8.16 -11.25 -7.27
CA GLU A 317 7.03 -10.68 -6.53
C GLU A 317 6.37 -9.62 -7.42
N VAL A 318 5.14 -9.90 -7.86
CA VAL A 318 4.34 -8.97 -8.67
C VAL A 318 3.96 -7.79 -7.77
N PHE A 319 3.33 -8.09 -6.64
CA PHE A 319 2.97 -7.12 -5.60
C PHE A 319 2.94 -7.77 -4.21
N LYS A 320 3.07 -6.92 -3.19
CA LYS A 320 2.74 -7.17 -1.79
C LYS A 320 2.14 -5.88 -1.23
N PHE A 321 0.84 -5.88 -0.94
CA PHE A 321 0.10 -4.65 -0.63
C PHE A 321 0.20 -4.23 0.84
N ASP A 322 1.43 -3.99 1.31
CA ASP A 322 1.68 -3.19 2.52
C ASP A 322 1.36 -1.70 2.27
N ARG A 323 1.55 -1.28 1.02
CA ARG A 323 1.32 0.07 0.49
C ARG A 323 0.79 -0.07 -0.94
N LEU A 324 0.10 0.95 -1.48
CA LEU A 324 -0.19 0.96 -2.92
C LEU A 324 1.09 1.34 -3.69
N PRO A 325 1.35 0.76 -4.87
CA PRO A 325 2.58 0.99 -5.64
C PRO A 325 2.64 2.35 -6.35
N PHE A 326 1.90 3.36 -5.87
CA PHE A 326 1.77 4.68 -6.48
C PHE A 326 1.31 5.75 -5.48
N THR A 327 1.40 7.02 -5.88
CA THR A 327 0.88 8.18 -5.14
C THR A 327 -0.13 8.96 -5.98
N GLY A 328 -1.20 9.47 -5.35
CA GLY A 328 -2.23 10.24 -6.05
C GLY A 328 -3.53 9.47 -6.30
N GLU A 329 -4.02 9.42 -7.53
CA GLU A 329 -5.40 8.96 -7.84
C GLU A 329 -5.52 7.42 -7.78
N ARG A 330 -6.51 6.88 -7.05
CA ARG A 330 -6.67 5.43 -6.80
C ARG A 330 -6.95 4.56 -8.04
N VAL A 331 -7.21 5.17 -9.20
CA VAL A 331 -7.34 4.47 -10.49
C VAL A 331 -5.99 4.06 -11.09
N GLN A 332 -4.88 4.68 -10.64
CA GLN A 332 -3.56 4.39 -11.16
C GLN A 332 -3.25 2.89 -10.99
N LEU A 333 -2.74 2.27 -12.06
CA LEU A 333 -2.41 0.85 -12.15
C LEU A 333 -3.56 -0.15 -11.91
N SER A 334 -4.79 0.29 -11.61
CA SER A 334 -5.93 -0.62 -11.35
C SER A 334 -6.21 -1.55 -12.53
N THR A 335 -6.24 -0.99 -13.75
CA THR A 335 -6.39 -1.68 -15.04
C THR A 335 -5.07 -2.20 -15.63
N VAL A 336 -3.97 -2.10 -14.88
CA VAL A 336 -2.65 -2.63 -15.26
C VAL A 336 -2.35 -3.90 -14.47
N ILE A 337 -2.62 -3.90 -13.16
CA ILE A 337 -2.45 -5.05 -12.27
C ILE A 337 -3.65 -6.00 -12.35
N TYR A 338 -4.86 -5.45 -12.49
CA TYR A 338 -6.09 -6.22 -12.73
C TYR A 338 -6.62 -6.01 -14.13
N ARG A 339 -7.43 -6.97 -14.61
CA ARG A 339 -8.12 -6.90 -15.91
C ARG A 339 -9.63 -7.04 -15.75
N ASP A 340 -10.39 -6.16 -16.39
CA ASP A 340 -11.85 -6.18 -16.37
C ASP A 340 -12.43 -7.49 -16.94
N SER A 341 -11.80 -8.08 -17.96
CA SER A 341 -12.23 -9.35 -18.57
C SER A 341 -11.17 -10.02 -19.44
N LEU A 342 -11.45 -11.26 -19.84
CA LEU A 342 -10.77 -12.03 -20.89
C LEU A 342 -11.80 -12.74 -21.79
N ARG A 343 -11.49 -12.90 -23.08
CA ARG A 343 -12.22 -13.77 -24.02
C ARG A 343 -11.48 -15.09 -24.16
N VAL A 344 -12.14 -16.19 -23.82
CA VAL A 344 -11.62 -17.56 -23.90
C VAL A 344 -12.52 -18.42 -24.79
N ASP A 345 -12.07 -19.64 -25.12
CA ASP A 345 -12.80 -20.60 -25.96
C ASP A 345 -14.28 -20.82 -25.55
N THR A 346 -14.59 -20.70 -24.25
CA THR A 346 -15.93 -20.90 -23.67
C THR A 346 -16.75 -19.62 -23.47
N GLY A 347 -16.24 -18.43 -23.83
CA GLY A 347 -16.96 -17.15 -23.71
C GLY A 347 -16.12 -16.01 -23.13
N ARG A 348 -16.77 -15.00 -22.53
CA ARG A 348 -16.08 -13.89 -21.84
C ARG A 348 -16.16 -14.06 -20.33
N ILE A 349 -15.01 -14.21 -19.69
CA ILE A 349 -14.85 -14.19 -18.24
C ILE A 349 -14.62 -12.75 -17.81
N ARG A 350 -15.29 -12.28 -16.76
CA ARG A 350 -15.16 -10.92 -16.22
C ARG A 350 -14.61 -10.95 -14.80
N ALA A 351 -13.75 -9.99 -14.46
CA ALA A 351 -13.51 -9.66 -13.06
C ALA A 351 -14.76 -9.00 -12.48
N ASN A 352 -15.01 -9.24 -11.20
CA ASN A 352 -16.15 -8.69 -10.47
C ASN A 352 -15.65 -8.05 -9.18
N GLY A 353 -15.48 -6.74 -9.20
CA GLY A 353 -15.04 -5.94 -8.05
C GLY A 353 -16.19 -5.35 -7.22
N ALA A 354 -17.44 -5.43 -7.69
CA ALA A 354 -18.57 -4.66 -7.15
C ALA A 354 -19.65 -5.54 -6.48
N ASP A 355 -20.41 -6.34 -7.24
CA ASP A 355 -21.67 -6.96 -6.78
C ASP A 355 -21.66 -8.48 -6.88
N GLY A 356 -21.85 -9.18 -5.76
CA GLY A 356 -21.98 -10.64 -5.71
C GLY A 356 -20.64 -11.34 -5.47
N PRO A 357 -20.46 -12.62 -5.87
CA PRO A 357 -19.19 -13.32 -5.66
C PRO A 357 -18.07 -12.60 -6.40
N ARG A 358 -17.09 -12.08 -5.65
CA ARG A 358 -16.02 -11.22 -6.18
C ARG A 358 -14.87 -12.08 -6.68
N PHE A 359 -14.39 -11.76 -7.87
CA PHE A 359 -13.44 -12.58 -8.63
C PHE A 359 -12.50 -11.67 -9.39
N PHE A 360 -11.20 -11.94 -9.35
CA PHE A 360 -10.17 -11.02 -9.78
C PHE A 360 -9.30 -11.67 -10.85
N LEU A 361 -9.17 -11.00 -12.00
CA LEU A 361 -8.21 -11.37 -13.05
C LEU A 361 -6.96 -10.51 -12.82
N ILE A 362 -5.86 -11.14 -12.39
CA ILE A 362 -4.61 -10.47 -12.00
C ILE A 362 -3.54 -10.76 -13.05
N ASP A 363 -2.94 -9.71 -13.62
CA ASP A 363 -1.87 -9.83 -14.62
C ASP A 363 -0.50 -9.90 -13.93
N LEU A 364 0.05 -11.11 -13.84
CA LEU A 364 1.34 -11.41 -13.21
C LEU A 364 2.53 -10.82 -13.98
N THR A 365 2.32 -10.48 -15.25
CA THR A 365 3.31 -9.92 -16.16
C THR A 365 3.24 -8.40 -16.29
N SER A 366 2.31 -7.75 -15.59
CA SER A 366 2.10 -6.29 -15.59
C SER A 366 3.29 -5.48 -15.06
N GLY A 367 4.19 -6.10 -14.28
CA GLY A 367 5.37 -5.49 -13.72
C GLY A 367 5.72 -6.04 -12.34
N THR A 368 6.54 -5.30 -11.59
CA THR A 368 6.77 -5.53 -10.16
C THR A 368 6.93 -4.18 -9.44
N SER A 369 6.75 -4.16 -8.11
CA SER A 369 7.08 -2.96 -7.29
C SER A 369 8.53 -2.48 -7.42
N SER A 370 9.45 -3.32 -7.91
CA SER A 370 10.87 -3.00 -8.11
C SER A 370 11.25 -2.63 -9.55
N LYS A 371 10.45 -3.02 -10.55
CA LYS A 371 10.69 -2.76 -11.99
C LYS A 371 9.71 -1.72 -12.58
N GLY A 372 8.69 -1.35 -11.82
CA GLY A 372 7.56 -0.56 -12.30
C GLY A 372 6.50 -1.42 -12.98
N TYR A 373 5.26 -0.92 -12.97
CA TYR A 373 4.11 -1.52 -13.63
C TYR A 373 3.75 -0.70 -14.86
N ALA A 374 3.47 -1.36 -15.99
CA ALA A 374 3.10 -0.69 -17.22
C ALA A 374 2.21 -1.58 -18.09
N PRO A 375 1.21 -1.02 -18.82
CA PRO A 375 0.36 -1.79 -19.73
C PRO A 375 1.13 -2.35 -20.94
N THR A 376 2.38 -1.93 -21.14
CA THR A 376 3.32 -2.46 -22.15
C THR A 376 4.12 -3.66 -21.67
N ASN A 377 4.03 -4.06 -20.39
CA ASN A 377 4.77 -5.21 -19.87
C ASN A 377 4.08 -6.53 -20.26
N HIS A 378 4.90 -7.54 -20.60
CA HIS A 378 4.50 -8.85 -21.09
C HIS A 378 5.65 -9.85 -20.94
N LEU A 379 5.33 -11.13 -21.00
CA LEU A 379 6.28 -12.19 -21.35
C LEU A 379 6.44 -12.23 -22.88
N ASP A 380 7.64 -11.95 -23.38
CA ASP A 380 7.96 -12.17 -24.80
C ASP A 380 8.58 -13.57 -24.95
N THR A 381 7.84 -14.51 -25.52
CA THR A 381 8.33 -15.89 -25.68
C THR A 381 9.42 -16.00 -26.74
N THR A 382 9.59 -15.01 -27.62
CA THR A 382 10.63 -15.04 -28.67
C THR A 382 12.05 -14.92 -28.10
N LEU A 383 12.16 -14.44 -26.85
CA LEU A 383 13.40 -14.41 -26.07
C LEU A 383 13.67 -15.74 -25.32
N LEU A 384 12.78 -16.72 -25.43
CA LEU A 384 12.87 -18.03 -24.77
C LEU A 384 13.06 -19.15 -25.80
N ALA A 385 13.90 -20.13 -25.46
CA ALA A 385 14.17 -21.27 -26.32
C ALA A 385 12.96 -22.21 -26.42
N ASN A 386 12.64 -22.68 -27.63
CA ASN A 386 11.54 -23.63 -27.85
C ASN A 386 11.66 -24.87 -26.94
N GLY A 387 10.55 -25.36 -26.40
CA GLY A 387 10.53 -26.47 -25.43
C GLY A 387 9.35 -26.43 -24.45
N ARG A 388 9.41 -27.27 -23.41
CA ARG A 388 8.42 -27.30 -22.30
C ARG A 388 8.80 -26.33 -21.19
N TYR A 389 7.78 -25.73 -20.58
CA TYR A 389 7.89 -24.73 -19.53
C TYR A 389 6.90 -25.01 -18.40
N ARG A 390 7.30 -24.69 -17.16
CA ARG A 390 6.44 -24.70 -15.97
C ARG A 390 6.39 -23.31 -15.37
N LEU A 391 5.20 -22.73 -15.34
CA LEU A 391 4.90 -21.51 -14.59
C LEU A 391 4.48 -21.93 -13.18
N ASN A 392 5.22 -21.48 -12.17
CA ASN A 392 4.87 -21.66 -10.76
C ASN A 392 4.31 -20.35 -10.23
N ILE A 393 3.21 -20.42 -9.49
CA ILE A 393 2.50 -19.25 -8.93
C ILE A 393 2.30 -19.47 -7.44
N SER A 394 2.53 -18.43 -6.64
CA SER A 394 2.26 -18.40 -5.21
C SER A 394 1.47 -17.12 -4.87
N VAL A 395 0.38 -17.27 -4.13
CA VAL A 395 -0.42 -16.16 -3.60
C VAL A 395 -0.60 -16.32 -2.09
N SER A 396 -0.72 -15.21 -1.36
CA SER A 396 -1.11 -15.25 0.06
C SER A 396 -2.08 -14.13 0.45
N ASP A 397 -2.83 -14.39 1.50
CA ASP A 397 -3.59 -13.38 2.25
C ASP A 397 -2.63 -12.49 3.07
N LEU A 398 -3.20 -11.53 3.81
CA LEU A 398 -2.49 -10.65 4.73
C LEU A 398 -1.86 -11.38 5.93
N THR A 399 -2.42 -12.53 6.34
CA THR A 399 -1.95 -13.31 7.50
C THR A 399 -0.92 -14.39 7.15
N ALA A 400 -0.47 -14.41 5.89
CA ALA A 400 0.43 -15.37 5.26
C ALA A 400 -0.14 -16.81 5.08
N ASN A 401 -1.46 -17.01 5.13
CA ASN A 401 -2.08 -18.20 4.56
C ASN A 401 -1.84 -18.21 3.04
N ALA A 402 -1.15 -19.23 2.54
CA ALA A 402 -0.65 -19.27 1.17
C ALA A 402 -1.28 -20.37 0.31
N ARG A 403 -1.37 -20.12 -1.00
CA ARG A 403 -1.78 -21.08 -2.03
C ARG A 403 -0.76 -21.05 -3.16
N GLN A 404 -0.30 -22.24 -3.55
CA GLN A 404 0.54 -22.44 -4.73
C GLN A 404 -0.23 -23.17 -5.84
N LYS A 405 0.13 -22.91 -7.10
CA LYS A 405 -0.34 -23.64 -8.28
C LYS A 405 0.74 -23.58 -9.36
N SER A 406 1.00 -24.69 -10.03
CA SER A 406 1.87 -24.72 -11.20
C SER A 406 1.12 -25.23 -12.42
N VAL A 407 1.44 -24.69 -13.61
CA VAL A 407 0.87 -25.12 -14.89
C VAL A 407 1.98 -25.29 -15.93
N GLU A 408 1.82 -26.26 -16.82
CA GLU A 408 2.80 -26.55 -17.88
C GLU A 408 2.27 -26.22 -19.27
N PHE A 409 3.14 -25.64 -20.10
CA PHE A 409 2.87 -25.27 -21.48
C PHE A 409 4.11 -25.46 -22.35
N GLN A 410 3.95 -25.30 -23.66
CA GLN A 410 5.06 -25.33 -24.63
C GLN A 410 5.30 -23.93 -25.19
N ILE A 411 6.57 -23.59 -25.44
CA ILE A 411 6.95 -22.43 -26.25
C ILE A 411 7.39 -22.93 -27.62
N LYS A 412 6.82 -22.35 -28.67
CA LYS A 412 7.24 -22.58 -30.06
C LYS A 412 7.13 -21.27 -30.84
N ASN A 413 8.26 -20.59 -30.95
CA ASN A 413 8.49 -19.49 -31.89
C ASN A 413 8.90 -20.04 -33.25
#